data_AF-A0A924ZIV6-F1
#
_entry.id   AF-A0A924ZIV6-F1
#
_cell.length_a   1.000
_cell.length_b   1.000
_cell.length_c   1.000
_cell.angle_alpha   90.00
_cell.angle_beta   90.00
_cell.angle_gamma   90.00
#
_symmetry.space_group_name_H-M   'P 1'
#
loop_
_entity.id
_entity.type
_entity.pdbx_description
1 polymer ?
#
loop_
_entity_poly.entity_id
_entity_poly.type
_entity_poly.pdbx_seq_one_letter_code
_entity_poly.pdbx_strand_id
1 'polypeptide(L)' 'IINNTNVSMREFYGSNAGADTWQEDILGSDVLPAGSSVSVNFDDGSGYCTFDFKAVFVDGTSSIDQNVDVCTTSTVTFH' A
#
# COMPACT_ATOMS: atom_id res chain seq x y z
N ILE A 1 0.11 4.93 5.37
CA ILE A 1 0.62 5.07 3.99
C ILE A 1 0.69 6.55 3.66
N ILE A 2 1.77 6.99 3.00
CA ILE A 2 1.96 8.37 2.55
C ILE A 2 2.17 8.35 1.04
N ASN A 3 1.32 9.07 0.31
CA ASN A 3 1.54 9.35 -1.11
C ASN A 3 2.36 10.64 -1.22
N ASN A 4 3.70 10.53 -1.19
CA ASN A 4 4.61 11.66 -1.35
C ASN A 4 5.02 11.89 -2.82
N THR A 5 4.20 11.40 -3.75
CA THR A 5 4.32 11.69 -5.18
C THR A 5 3.53 12.95 -5.54
N ASN A 6 3.67 13.41 -6.79
CA ASN A 6 2.85 14.48 -7.36
C ASN A 6 1.59 13.96 -8.09
N VAL A 7 1.26 12.67 -7.94
CA VAL A 7 0.16 12.01 -8.66
C VAL A 7 -0.77 11.34 -7.65
N SER A 8 -2.08 11.47 -7.83
CA SER A 8 -3.05 10.79 -6.96
C SER A 8 -2.92 9.26 -7.11
N MET A 9 -2.86 8.57 -5.98
CA MET A 9 -2.92 7.11 -5.92
C MET A 9 -4.39 6.70 -6.04
N ARG A 10 -4.68 5.87 -7.04
CA ARG A 10 -6.04 5.39 -7.35
C ARG A 10 -6.34 4.07 -6.65
N GLU A 11 -5.37 3.18 -6.56
CA GLU A 11 -5.53 1.85 -5.97
C GLU A 11 -4.33 1.57 -5.07
N PHE A 12 -4.57 0.91 -3.93
CA PHE A 12 -3.52 0.47 -3.02
C PHE A 12 -3.77 -0.96 -2.57
N TYR A 13 -2.80 -1.83 -2.81
CA TYR A 13 -2.88 -3.24 -2.48
C TYR A 13 -1.85 -3.61 -1.42
N GLY A 14 -2.21 -4.55 -0.55
CA GLY A 14 -1.30 -5.22 0.38
C GLY A 14 -1.50 -6.74 0.33
N SER A 15 -0.41 -7.50 0.36
CA SER A 15 -0.45 -8.96 0.43
C SER A 15 0.73 -9.50 1.20
N ASN A 16 0.57 -10.65 1.88
CA ASN A 16 1.69 -11.33 2.53
C ASN A 16 2.85 -11.57 1.55
N ALA A 17 4.08 -11.34 1.99
CA ALA A 17 5.28 -11.57 1.18
C ALA A 17 5.40 -13.07 0.84
N GLY A 18 5.04 -13.43 -0.40
CA GLY A 18 4.92 -14.81 -0.85
C GLY A 18 3.52 -15.22 -1.33
N ALA A 19 2.53 -14.32 -1.25
CA ALA A 19 1.29 -14.49 -1.97
C ALA A 19 1.52 -14.30 -3.48
N ASP A 20 0.97 -15.20 -4.30
CA ASP A 20 1.08 -15.12 -5.77
C ASP A 20 0.15 -14.05 -6.39
N THR A 21 -0.79 -13.52 -5.59
CA THR A 21 -1.80 -12.56 -6.04
C THR A 21 -1.99 -11.42 -5.06
N TRP A 22 -2.14 -10.21 -5.59
CA TRP A 22 -2.62 -9.05 -4.83
C TRP A 22 -4.03 -9.32 -4.31
N GLN A 23 -4.29 -8.89 -3.08
CA GLN A 23 -5.60 -8.99 -2.44
C GLN A 23 -6.51 -7.83 -2.88
N GLU A 24 -7.43 -7.40 -2.03
CA GLU A 24 -8.35 -6.29 -2.29
C GLU A 24 -7.62 -4.93 -2.38
N ASP A 25 -8.20 -4.00 -3.13
CA ASP A 25 -7.83 -2.59 -3.09
C ASP A 25 -8.34 -1.96 -1.79
N ILE A 26 -7.40 -1.55 -0.94
CA ILE A 26 -7.66 -0.99 0.39
C ILE A 26 -8.32 0.39 0.30
N LEU A 27 -8.14 1.13 -0.79
CA LEU A 27 -8.82 2.42 -0.99
C LEU A 27 -10.27 2.27 -1.45
N GLY A 28 -10.64 1.11 -1.99
CA GLY A 28 -11.99 0.84 -2.50
C GLY A 28 -12.42 1.82 -3.59
N SER A 29 -13.36 2.72 -3.27
CA SER A 29 -13.83 3.76 -4.21
C SER A 29 -13.12 5.11 -4.03
N ASP A 30 -12.29 5.25 -3.01
CA ASP A 30 -11.59 6.48 -2.70
C ASP A 30 -10.25 6.57 -3.47
N VAL A 31 -9.70 7.78 -3.52
CA VAL A 31 -8.35 8.03 -4.03
C VAL A 31 -7.53 8.70 -2.93
N LEU A 32 -6.23 8.42 -2.88
CA LEU A 32 -5.31 9.11 -1.98
C LEU A 32 -4.59 10.22 -2.76
N PRO A 33 -4.95 11.51 -2.55
CA PRO A 33 -4.37 12.61 -3.31
C PRO A 33 -2.86 12.73 -3.14
N ALA A 34 -2.20 13.39 -4.10
CA ALA A 34 -0.79 13.75 -4.00
C ALA A 34 -0.49 14.49 -2.69
N GLY A 35 0.61 14.14 -2.03
CA GLY A 35 1.04 14.68 -0.74
C GLY A 35 0.19 14.26 0.47
N SER A 36 -0.84 13.43 0.29
CA SER A 36 -1.74 13.02 1.37
C SER A 36 -1.35 11.68 1.99
N SER A 37 -1.90 11.40 3.17
CA SER A 37 -1.69 10.14 3.87
C SER A 37 -3.00 9.54 4.39
N VAL A 38 -2.99 8.22 4.54
CA VAL A 38 -4.10 7.46 5.13
C VAL A 38 -3.54 6.41 6.07
N SER A 39 -4.23 6.20 7.20
CA SER A 39 -3.92 5.13 8.14
C SER A 39 -4.65 3.86 7.73
N VAL A 40 -3.91 2.77 7.58
CA VAL A 40 -4.42 1.44 7.24
C VAL A 40 -3.93 0.48 8.32
N ASN A 41 -4.83 -0.38 8.79
CA ASN A 41 -4.46 -1.47 9.68
C ASN A 41 -4.16 -2.71 8.83
N PHE A 42 -2.92 -3.19 8.88
CA PHE A 42 -2.46 -4.38 8.17
C PHE A 42 -2.46 -5.64 9.04
N ASP A 43 -2.89 -5.55 10.30
CA ASP A 43 -3.09 -6.73 11.13
C ASP A 43 -4.25 -7.57 10.57
N ASP A 44 -3.89 -8.65 9.89
CA ASP A 44 -4.81 -9.63 9.30
C ASP A 44 -5.15 -10.78 10.26
N GLY A 45 -4.65 -10.72 11.52
CA GLY A 45 -4.85 -11.76 12.52
C GLY A 45 -4.07 -13.06 12.28
N SER A 46 -3.27 -13.16 11.22
CA SER A 46 -2.46 -14.34 10.93
C SER A 46 -1.13 -14.37 11.71
N GLY A 47 -0.71 -13.22 12.26
CA GLY A 47 0.61 -13.05 12.86
C GLY A 47 1.74 -12.91 11.84
N TYR A 48 1.41 -12.83 10.54
CA TYR A 48 2.36 -12.52 9.48
C TYR A 48 2.67 -11.03 9.51
N CYS A 49 3.97 -10.69 9.52
CA CYS A 49 4.42 -9.30 9.62
C CYS A 49 4.94 -8.75 8.29
N THR A 50 5.28 -9.61 7.33
CA THR A 50 5.96 -9.17 6.11
C THR A 50 4.98 -9.05 4.96
N PHE A 51 4.84 -7.87 4.39
CA PHE A 51 3.90 -7.59 3.31
C PHE A 51 4.61 -7.00 2.10
N ASP A 52 4.08 -7.30 0.93
CA ASP A 52 4.32 -6.55 -0.28
C ASP A 52 3.18 -5.55 -0.46
N PHE A 53 3.52 -4.34 -0.89
CA PHE A 53 2.60 -3.26 -1.17
C PHE A 53 2.70 -2.83 -2.63
N LYS A 54 1.56 -2.48 -3.21
CA LYS A 54 1.50 -1.92 -4.56
C LYS A 54 0.59 -0.71 -4.59
N ALA A 55 1.12 0.40 -5.07
CA ALA A 55 0.38 1.62 -5.38
C ALA A 55 0.18 1.73 -6.90
N VAL A 56 -1.06 1.98 -7.34
CA VAL A 56 -1.38 2.32 -8.73
C VAL A 56 -1.87 3.75 -8.78
N PHE A 57 -1.33 4.54 -9.70
CA PHE A 57 -1.59 5.97 -9.82
C PHE A 57 -2.59 6.27 -10.94
N VAL A 58 -3.22 7.44 -10.89
CA VAL A 58 -4.23 7.85 -11.89
C VAL A 58 -3.68 7.97 -13.30
N ASP A 59 -2.37 8.16 -13.46
CA ASP A 59 -1.67 8.22 -14.75
C ASP A 59 -1.33 6.83 -15.33
N GLY A 60 -1.69 5.75 -14.62
CA GLY A 60 -1.44 4.37 -15.02
C GLY A 60 -0.08 3.82 -14.59
N THR A 61 0.77 4.62 -13.95
CA THR A 61 2.01 4.12 -13.35
C THR A 61 1.72 3.33 -12.07
N SER A 62 2.69 2.52 -11.64
CA SER A 62 2.59 1.81 -10.37
C SER A 62 3.95 1.69 -9.70
N SER A 63 3.94 1.62 -8.38
CA SER A 63 5.13 1.41 -7.55
C SER A 63 4.88 0.24 -6.60
N ILE A 64 5.90 -0.57 -6.39
CA ILE A 64 5.84 -1.76 -5.55
C ILE A 64 6.92 -1.63 -4.47
N ASP A 65 6.53 -1.84 -3.23
CA ASP A 65 7.44 -1.94 -2.08
C ASP A 65 7.32 -3.35 -1.51
N GLN A 66 8.42 -4.09 -1.47
CA GLN A 66 8.41 -5.52 -1.16
C GLN A 66 9.07 -5.81 0.18
N ASN A 67 8.63 -6.89 0.83
CA ASN A 67 9.17 -7.39 2.09
C ASN A 67 9.13 -6.36 3.23
N VAL A 68 8.09 -5.55 3.30
CA VAL A 68 7.90 -4.55 4.34
C VAL A 68 7.40 -5.23 5.61
N ASP A 69 8.16 -5.13 6.69
CA ASP A 69 7.75 -5.62 8.00
C ASP A 69 6.82 -4.60 8.69
N VAL A 70 5.51 -4.85 8.68
CA VAL A 70 4.49 -3.97 9.29
C VAL A 70 4.47 -4.03 10.81
N CYS A 71 5.12 -5.02 11.43
CA CYS A 71 5.23 -5.12 12.88
C CYS A 71 6.28 -4.15 13.44
N THR A 72 7.26 -3.78 12.62
CA THR A 72 8.30 -2.79 12.97
C THR A 72 8.14 -1.46 12.22
N THR A 73 7.47 -1.48 11.06
CA THR A 73 7.28 -0.31 10.20
C THR A 73 5.93 0.34 10.44
N SER A 74 5.93 1.57 10.98
CA SER A 74 4.69 2.34 11.19
C SER A 74 4.19 3.07 9.95
N THR A 75 5.04 3.28 8.96
CA THR A 75 4.76 4.14 7.80
C THR A 75 5.44 3.63 6.54
N VAL A 76 4.66 3.50 5.46
CA VAL A 76 5.14 3.25 4.09
C VAL A 76 4.91 4.51 3.26
N THR A 77 5.95 4.97 2.55
CA THR A 77 5.94 6.21 1.76
C THR A 77 6.28 5.93 0.30
N PHE A 78 5.45 6.41 -0.61
CA PHE A 78 5.65 6.34 -2.06
C PHE A 78 6.15 7.68 -2.61
N HIS A 79 7.11 7.65 -3.53
CA HIS A 79 7.80 8.82 -4.08
C HIS A 79 7.71 8.88 -5.61
#